data_AF-A0A2E4DEC9-F1
#
_entry.id   AF-A0A2E4DEC9-F1
#
_cell.length_a   1.000
_cell.length_b   1.000
_cell.length_c   1.000
_cell.angle_alpha   90.00
_cell.angle_beta   90.00
_cell.angle_gamma   90.00
#
_symmetry.space_group_name_H-M   'P 1'
#
loop_
_entity.id
_entity.type
_entity.pdbx_description
1 polymer ?
#
loop_
_entity_poly.entity_id
_entity_poly.type
_entity_poly.pdbx_seq_one_letter_code
_entity_poly.pdbx_strand_id
1 'polypeptide(L)'
;MTLKSKLVFSFVFFITLATFTYSFLVEAQVSQQKIKGRILKIEKIKALKLWKLYLFSEGDVIEIDIKNKEDALKLKKYNKKYIHIVYNVYLTRGFFLSKNRLYSWRDVNNINLVQEKKYLIDRIDHNLTCSLLAELKKNKELNLSVEKHLKDNNFNINDILAQCSL
;
A
#
# COMPACT_ATOMS: atom_id res chain seq x y z
N MET A 1 23.36 -43.28 23.59
CA MET A 1 22.18 -43.25 22.68
C MET A 1 22.34 -44.31 21.60
N THR A 2 21.40 -45.25 21.49
CA THR A 2 21.44 -46.33 20.49
C THR A 2 21.08 -45.79 19.10
N LEU A 3 21.55 -46.44 18.02
CA LEU A 3 21.30 -46.01 16.64
C LEU A 3 19.80 -45.82 16.34
N LYS A 4 18.97 -46.68 16.93
CA LYS A 4 17.49 -46.63 16.86
C LYS A 4 16.92 -45.35 17.46
N SER A 5 17.47 -44.85 18.58
CA SER A 5 16.96 -43.62 19.21
C SER A 5 17.28 -42.37 18.41
N LYS A 6 18.44 -42.31 17.73
CA LYS A 6 18.81 -41.20 16.84
C LYS A 6 17.89 -41.10 15.62
N LEU A 7 17.54 -42.24 15.02
CA LEU A 7 16.61 -42.29 13.88
C LEU A 7 15.21 -41.82 14.26
N VAL A 8 14.68 -42.27 15.41
CA VAL A 8 13.36 -41.84 15.90
C VAL A 8 13.35 -40.34 16.19
N PHE A 9 14.39 -39.81 16.87
CA PHE A 9 14.47 -38.38 17.16
C PHE A 9 14.56 -37.53 15.88
N SER A 10 15.35 -37.97 14.90
CA SER A 10 15.47 -37.28 13.62
C SER A 10 14.14 -37.30 12.87
N PHE A 11 13.42 -38.41 12.87
CA PHE A 11 12.13 -38.54 12.20
C PHE A 11 11.06 -37.65 12.84
N VAL A 12 10.97 -37.63 14.17
CA VAL A 12 10.08 -36.73 14.91
C VAL A 12 10.43 -35.26 14.62
N PHE A 13 11.72 -34.92 14.63
CA PHE A 13 12.19 -33.57 14.29
C PHE A 13 11.77 -33.14 12.89
N PHE A 14 11.96 -34.01 11.87
CA PHE A 14 11.53 -33.72 10.50
C PHE A 14 10.02 -33.57 10.37
N ILE A 15 9.23 -34.38 11.08
CA ILE A 15 7.75 -34.25 11.09
C ILE A 15 7.33 -32.93 11.75
N THR A 16 7.93 -32.56 12.89
CA THR A 16 7.64 -31.28 13.54
C THR A 16 8.05 -30.11 12.66
N LEU A 17 9.18 -30.20 11.96
CA LEU A 17 9.63 -29.16 11.04
C LEU A 17 8.71 -29.06 9.81
N ALA A 18 8.27 -30.18 9.26
CA ALA A 18 7.34 -30.23 8.13
C ALA A 18 5.95 -29.68 8.49
N THR A 19 5.42 -30.05 9.67
CA THR A 19 4.12 -29.54 10.15
C THR A 19 4.19 -28.05 10.47
N PHE A 20 5.26 -27.60 11.14
CA PHE A 20 5.49 -26.19 11.43
C PHE A 20 5.64 -25.37 10.14
N THR A 21 6.45 -25.82 9.19
CA THR A 21 6.59 -25.13 7.89
C THR A 21 5.28 -25.12 7.10
N TYR A 22 4.52 -26.20 7.08
CA TYR A 22 3.20 -26.24 6.46
C TYR A 22 2.25 -25.22 7.09
N SER A 23 2.14 -25.18 8.43
CA SER A 23 1.28 -24.22 9.13
C SER A 23 1.66 -22.75 8.90
N PHE A 24 2.95 -22.46 8.68
CA PHE A 24 3.43 -21.11 8.35
C PHE A 24 3.17 -20.72 6.88
N LEU A 25 3.08 -21.69 5.97
CA LEU A 25 2.90 -21.46 4.53
C LEU A 25 1.43 -21.40 4.08
N VAL A 26 0.48 -21.80 4.94
CA VAL A 26 -0.95 -21.73 4.61
C VAL A 26 -1.41 -20.28 4.57
N GLU A 27 -1.80 -19.84 3.39
CA GLU A 27 -2.37 -18.52 3.15
C GLU A 27 -3.90 -18.64 3.21
N ALA A 28 -4.52 -17.95 4.16
CA ALA A 28 -5.98 -17.94 4.27
C ALA A 28 -6.52 -16.69 3.56
N GLN A 29 -7.45 -16.88 2.62
CA GLN A 29 -8.22 -15.76 2.08
C GLN A 29 -9.16 -15.24 3.16
N VAL A 30 -9.10 -13.95 3.43
CA VAL A 30 -9.90 -13.31 4.48
C VAL A 30 -11.05 -12.51 3.90
N SER A 31 -10.81 -11.82 2.78
CA SER A 31 -11.83 -11.00 2.13
C SER A 31 -11.54 -10.79 0.66
N GLN A 32 -12.57 -10.44 -0.09
CA GLN A 32 -12.47 -9.97 -1.46
C GLN A 32 -12.86 -8.49 -1.50
N GLN A 33 -12.00 -7.66 -2.07
CA GLN A 33 -12.16 -6.20 -2.13
C GLN A 33 -12.17 -5.71 -3.57
N LYS A 34 -12.70 -4.50 -3.77
CA LYS A 34 -12.82 -3.86 -5.08
C LYS A 34 -12.22 -2.47 -5.00
N ILE A 35 -11.45 -2.09 -6.01
CA ILE A 35 -10.80 -0.79 -6.05
C ILE A 35 -10.71 -0.26 -7.48
N LYS A 36 -10.81 1.05 -7.63
CA LYS A 36 -10.57 1.75 -8.90
C LYS A 36 -9.32 2.58 -8.76
N GLY A 37 -8.43 2.50 -9.72
CA GLY A 37 -7.21 3.29 -9.65
C GLY A 37 -6.43 3.27 -10.95
N ARG A 38 -5.39 4.08 -10.98
CA ARG A 38 -4.49 4.24 -12.11
C ARG A 38 -3.29 3.32 -11.97
N ILE A 39 -2.96 2.59 -13.03
CA ILE A 39 -1.75 1.76 -13.07
C ILE A 39 -0.52 2.68 -13.09
N LEU A 40 0.31 2.62 -12.04
CA LEU A 40 1.58 3.34 -12.01
C LEU A 40 2.68 2.54 -12.72
N LYS A 41 2.83 1.28 -12.32
CA LYS A 41 3.82 0.37 -12.88
C LYS A 41 3.46 -1.08 -12.60
N ILE A 42 4.04 -1.97 -13.41
CA ILE A 42 3.94 -3.42 -13.25
C ILE A 42 5.35 -4.01 -13.32
N GLU A 43 5.77 -4.67 -12.25
CA GLU A 43 7.13 -5.18 -12.08
C GLU A 43 7.14 -6.70 -11.97
N LYS A 44 8.11 -7.36 -12.61
CA LYS A 44 8.27 -8.81 -12.49
C LYS A 44 9.24 -9.13 -11.36
N ILE A 45 8.80 -9.90 -10.36
CA ILE A 45 9.68 -10.44 -9.32
C ILE A 45 10.10 -11.85 -9.71
N LYS A 46 11.36 -11.98 -10.14
CA LYS A 46 11.93 -13.27 -10.59
C LYS A 46 11.93 -14.31 -9.47
N ALA A 47 12.33 -13.93 -8.26
CA ALA A 47 12.48 -14.85 -7.12
C ALA A 47 11.16 -15.55 -6.73
N LEU A 48 10.04 -14.83 -6.79
CA LEU A 48 8.72 -15.31 -6.37
C LEU A 48 7.83 -15.74 -7.54
N LYS A 49 8.37 -15.73 -8.78
CA LYS A 49 7.64 -16.01 -10.03
C LYS A 49 6.28 -15.28 -10.11
N LEU A 50 6.21 -14.05 -9.61
CA LEU A 50 5.01 -13.22 -9.60
C LEU A 50 5.28 -11.85 -10.21
N TRP A 51 4.21 -11.13 -10.52
CA TRP A 51 4.27 -9.72 -10.91
C TRP A 51 3.61 -8.87 -9.83
N LYS A 52 4.19 -7.71 -9.54
CA LYS A 52 3.59 -6.70 -8.67
C LYS A 52 2.98 -5.60 -9.51
N LEU A 53 1.70 -5.31 -9.26
CA LEU A 53 1.00 -4.15 -9.78
C LEU A 53 0.96 -3.08 -8.70
N TYR A 54 1.36 -1.87 -9.05
CA TYR A 54 1.25 -0.69 -8.21
C TYR A 54 0.13 0.17 -8.75
N LEU A 55 -0.94 0.28 -7.97
CA LEU A 55 -2.15 1.02 -8.31
C LEU A 55 -2.24 2.27 -7.47
N PHE A 56 -2.38 3.43 -8.10
CA PHE A 56 -2.72 4.66 -7.40
C PHE A 56 -4.24 4.79 -7.27
N SER A 57 -4.74 4.88 -6.06
CA SER A 57 -6.16 5.01 -5.76
C SER A 57 -6.36 5.84 -4.51
N GLU A 58 -7.27 6.80 -4.55
CA GLU A 58 -7.67 7.62 -3.38
C GLU A 58 -6.48 8.27 -2.65
N GLY A 59 -5.45 8.66 -3.38
CA GLY A 59 -4.25 9.29 -2.82
C GLY A 59 -3.14 8.31 -2.44
N ASP A 60 -3.38 7.01 -2.36
CA ASP A 60 -2.39 6.03 -1.94
C ASP A 60 -1.98 5.05 -3.04
N VAL A 61 -0.81 4.43 -2.84
CA VAL A 61 -0.28 3.40 -3.74
C VAL A 61 -0.52 2.04 -3.10
N ILE A 62 -1.36 1.23 -3.74
CA ILE A 62 -1.70 -0.10 -3.31
C ILE A 62 -0.96 -1.11 -4.17
N GLU A 63 -0.28 -2.04 -3.50
CA GLU A 63 0.45 -3.12 -4.13
C GLU A 63 -0.44 -4.36 -4.25
N ILE A 64 -0.50 -4.96 -5.45
CA ILE A 64 -1.30 -6.14 -5.76
C ILE A 64 -0.44 -7.17 -6.49
N ASP A 65 -0.37 -8.38 -5.96
CA ASP A 65 0.31 -9.52 -6.56
C ASP A 65 -0.52 -10.12 -7.71
N ILE A 66 0.13 -10.37 -8.84
CA ILE A 66 -0.42 -11.04 -10.01
C ILE A 66 0.39 -12.32 -10.26
N LYS A 67 -0.25 -13.47 -10.04
CA LYS A 67 0.33 -14.79 -10.33
C LYS A 67 0.16 -15.19 -11.80
N ASN A 68 -0.95 -14.82 -12.43
CA ASN A 68 -1.22 -15.15 -13.82
C ASN A 68 -0.38 -14.28 -14.77
N LYS A 69 0.49 -14.93 -15.56
CA LYS A 69 1.34 -14.24 -16.54
C LYS A 69 0.51 -13.53 -17.61
N GLU A 70 -0.59 -14.11 -18.06
CA GLU A 70 -1.41 -13.51 -19.12
C GLU A 70 -2.06 -12.21 -18.66
N ASP A 71 -2.60 -12.20 -17.44
CA ASP A 71 -3.18 -11.00 -16.85
C ASP A 71 -2.14 -9.90 -16.65
N ALA A 72 -0.93 -10.26 -16.18
CA ALA A 72 0.17 -9.31 -16.05
C ALA A 72 0.57 -8.69 -17.41
N LEU A 73 0.65 -9.51 -18.47
CA LEU A 73 0.97 -9.03 -19.82
C LEU A 73 -0.15 -8.18 -20.42
N LYS A 74 -1.42 -8.54 -20.18
CA LYS A 74 -2.56 -7.72 -20.61
C LYS A 74 -2.54 -6.38 -19.87
N LEU A 75 -2.46 -6.38 -18.55
CA LEU A 75 -2.40 -5.17 -17.72
C LEU A 75 -1.22 -4.27 -18.07
N LYS A 76 -0.08 -4.84 -18.50
CA LYS A 76 1.07 -4.05 -18.96
C LYS A 76 0.76 -3.20 -20.20
N LYS A 77 -0.17 -3.63 -21.06
CA LYS A 77 -0.68 -2.82 -22.18
C LYS A 77 -1.57 -1.66 -21.73
N TYR A 78 -2.10 -1.72 -20.51
CA TYR A 78 -2.93 -0.68 -19.90
C TYR A 78 -2.13 0.22 -18.95
N ASN A 79 -0.80 0.26 -19.08
CA ASN A 79 0.04 1.11 -18.23
C ASN A 79 -0.43 2.57 -18.26
N LYS A 80 -0.45 3.24 -17.11
CA LYS A 80 -0.98 4.60 -16.90
C LYS A 80 -2.48 4.77 -17.12
N LYS A 81 -3.23 3.73 -17.51
CA LYS A 81 -4.70 3.78 -17.59
C LYS A 81 -5.34 3.46 -16.24
N TYR A 82 -6.61 3.80 -16.13
CA TYR A 82 -7.42 3.41 -14.99
C TYR A 82 -8.08 2.08 -15.21
N ILE A 83 -8.13 1.32 -14.13
CA ILE A 83 -8.77 0.03 -14.11
C ILE A 83 -9.55 -0.12 -12.82
N HIS A 84 -10.60 -0.93 -12.91
CA HIS A 84 -11.31 -1.45 -11.75
C HIS A 84 -10.79 -2.85 -11.49
N ILE A 85 -10.24 -3.05 -10.30
CA ILE A 85 -9.64 -4.30 -9.85
C ILE A 85 -10.50 -4.90 -8.75
N VAL A 86 -10.65 -6.21 -8.82
CA VAL A 86 -11.12 -7.04 -7.72
C VAL A 86 -9.94 -7.86 -7.24
N TYR A 87 -9.63 -7.79 -5.95
CA TYR A 87 -8.49 -8.48 -5.36
C TYR A 87 -8.88 -9.20 -4.08
N ASN A 88 -8.19 -10.29 -3.79
CA ASN A 88 -8.37 -11.07 -2.57
C ASN A 88 -7.26 -10.71 -1.58
N VAL A 89 -7.64 -10.48 -0.33
CA VAL A 89 -6.73 -10.25 0.78
C VAL A 89 -6.43 -11.59 1.43
N TYR A 90 -5.16 -11.95 1.51
CA TYR A 90 -4.67 -13.14 2.19
C TYR A 90 -3.90 -12.74 3.43
N LEU A 91 -4.15 -13.42 4.55
CA LEU A 91 -3.29 -13.34 5.72
C LEU A 91 -2.32 -14.52 5.72
N THR A 92 -1.03 -14.23 5.90
CA THR A 92 -0.02 -15.25 6.19
C THR A 92 0.19 -15.31 7.70
N ARG A 93 0.10 -16.51 8.29
CA ARG A 93 0.26 -16.67 9.76
C ARG A 93 1.70 -16.48 10.26
N GLY A 94 2.69 -16.47 9.37
CA GLY A 94 4.08 -16.11 9.68
C GLY A 94 4.39 -14.69 9.23
N PHE A 95 4.47 -13.75 10.18
CA PHE A 95 4.46 -12.29 9.98
C PHE A 95 3.11 -11.82 9.40
N PHE A 96 2.41 -10.95 10.13
CA PHE A 96 1.12 -10.33 9.77
C PHE A 96 1.22 -9.46 8.50
N LEU A 97 1.63 -10.05 7.37
CA LEU A 97 1.73 -9.43 6.07
C LEU A 97 0.48 -9.82 5.30
N SER A 98 -0.47 -8.88 5.22
CA SER A 98 -1.59 -9.00 4.30
C SER A 98 -1.04 -8.96 2.87
N LYS A 99 -1.28 -10.01 2.08
CA LYS A 99 -0.96 -10.04 0.66
C LYS A 99 -2.24 -9.83 -0.15
N ASN A 100 -2.23 -8.82 -1.00
CA ASN A 100 -3.32 -8.55 -1.94
C ASN A 100 -3.04 -9.28 -3.24
N ARG A 101 -3.97 -10.08 -3.75
CA ARG A 101 -3.82 -10.77 -5.04
C ARG A 101 -4.92 -10.43 -6.01
N LEU A 102 -4.52 -10.21 -7.25
CA LEU A 102 -5.45 -10.00 -8.35
C LEU A 102 -6.41 -11.20 -8.49
N TYR A 103 -7.71 -10.92 -8.45
CA TYR A 103 -8.76 -11.88 -8.76
C TYR A 103 -9.34 -11.61 -10.15
N SER A 104 -9.73 -10.36 -10.42
CA SER A 104 -10.19 -9.93 -11.75
C SER A 104 -9.96 -8.43 -11.97
N TRP A 105 -10.01 -7.99 -13.21
CA TRP A 105 -9.89 -6.57 -13.56
C TRP A 105 -10.72 -6.23 -14.79
N ARG A 106 -11.06 -4.96 -14.93
CA ARG A 106 -11.72 -4.42 -16.13
C ARG A 106 -11.30 -2.98 -16.38
N ASP A 107 -11.31 -2.56 -17.64
CA ASP A 107 -11.08 -1.17 -18.02
C ASP A 107 -12.19 -0.25 -17.49
N VAL A 108 -11.83 1.00 -17.22
CA VAL A 108 -12.76 2.06 -16.85
C VAL A 108 -12.74 3.08 -17.98
N ASN A 109 -13.68 2.95 -18.92
CA ASN A 109 -13.73 3.80 -20.12
C ASN A 109 -14.09 5.27 -19.82
N ASN A 110 -14.55 5.60 -18.60
CA ASN A 110 -14.95 6.96 -18.24
C ASN A 110 -14.43 7.30 -16.84
N ILE A 111 -13.35 8.09 -16.78
CA ILE A 111 -12.74 8.51 -15.52
C ILE A 111 -12.89 10.01 -15.39
N ASN A 112 -13.33 10.45 -14.23
CA ASN A 112 -13.35 11.86 -13.88
C ASN A 112 -11.92 12.30 -13.49
N LEU A 113 -11.05 12.49 -14.49
CA LEU A 113 -9.65 12.92 -14.34
C LEU A 113 -9.49 14.20 -13.50
N VAL A 114 -10.54 15.02 -13.42
CA VAL A 114 -10.60 16.23 -12.61
C VAL A 114 -10.49 15.92 -11.12
N GLN A 115 -11.12 14.83 -10.65
CA GLN A 115 -11.07 14.45 -9.23
C GLN A 115 -9.68 13.99 -8.80
N GLU A 116 -8.98 13.17 -9.61
CA GLU A 116 -7.60 12.74 -9.29
C GLU A 116 -6.64 13.92 -9.26
N LYS A 117 -6.73 14.83 -10.22
CA LYS A 117 -5.92 16.06 -10.21
C LYS A 117 -6.20 16.90 -8.99
N LYS A 118 -7.48 17.05 -8.61
CA LYS A 118 -7.87 17.78 -7.39
C LYS A 118 -7.26 17.13 -6.14
N TYR A 119 -7.34 15.80 -5.99
CA TYR A 119 -6.72 15.12 -4.85
C TYR A 119 -5.19 15.23 -4.82
N LEU A 120 -4.53 15.16 -5.98
CA LEU A 120 -3.07 15.33 -6.05
C LEU A 120 -2.65 16.76 -5.73
N ILE A 121 -3.39 17.74 -6.23
CA ILE A 121 -3.17 19.17 -5.94
C ILE A 121 -3.42 19.42 -4.45
N ASP A 122 -4.57 18.99 -3.91
CA ASP A 122 -4.91 19.17 -2.49
C ASP A 122 -3.84 18.53 -1.58
N ARG A 123 -3.27 17.36 -1.94
CA ARG A 123 -2.22 16.70 -1.14
C ARG A 123 -0.84 17.36 -1.30
N ILE A 124 -0.49 17.83 -2.50
CA ILE A 124 0.76 18.58 -2.73
C ILE A 124 0.69 19.92 -2.00
N ASP A 125 -0.42 20.64 -2.14
CA ASP A 125 -0.67 21.90 -1.45
C ASP A 125 -0.67 21.70 0.06
N HIS A 126 -1.32 20.65 0.57
CA HIS A 126 -1.28 20.31 2.00
C HIS A 126 0.14 19.99 2.48
N ASN A 127 0.89 19.13 1.79
CA ASN A 127 2.26 18.78 2.20
C ASN A 127 3.23 19.97 2.13
N LEU A 128 3.13 20.80 1.09
CA LEU A 128 3.92 22.03 0.97
C LEU A 128 3.56 23.02 2.08
N THR A 129 2.26 23.19 2.35
CA THR A 129 1.76 24.06 3.43
C THR A 129 2.25 23.57 4.78
N CYS A 130 2.14 22.27 5.08
CA CYS A 130 2.62 21.69 6.32
C CYS A 130 4.15 21.75 6.46
N SER A 131 4.91 21.58 5.37
CA SER A 131 6.37 21.72 5.37
C SER A 131 6.80 23.16 5.63
N LEU A 132 6.15 24.13 4.98
CA LEU A 132 6.39 25.56 5.19
C LEU A 132 6.01 25.98 6.62
N LEU A 133 4.92 25.44 7.17
CA LEU A 133 4.52 25.67 8.57
C LEU A 133 5.51 25.04 9.55
N ALA A 134 6.07 23.87 9.25
CA ALA A 134 7.11 23.25 10.06
C ALA A 134 8.41 24.08 10.07
N GLU A 135 8.78 24.70 8.94
CA GLU A 135 9.92 25.62 8.86
C GLU A 135 9.63 26.95 9.57
N LEU A 136 8.41 27.49 9.42
CA LEU A 136 7.95 28.66 10.17
C LEU A 136 8.05 28.44 11.68
N LYS A 137 7.59 27.29 12.19
CA LYS A 137 7.69 26.93 13.61
C LYS A 137 9.13 26.91 14.14
N LYS A 138 10.12 26.63 13.29
CA LYS A 138 11.55 26.66 13.66
C LYS A 138 12.10 28.09 13.78
N ASN A 139 11.49 29.07 13.12
CA ASN A 139 11.87 30.48 13.19
C ASN A 139 10.88 31.27 14.08
N LYS A 140 11.23 31.44 15.36
CA LYS A 140 10.37 32.06 16.37
C LYS A 140 9.87 33.46 16.00
N GLU A 141 10.71 34.31 15.40
CA GLU A 141 10.32 35.67 15.02
C GLU A 141 9.33 35.67 13.85
N LEU A 142 9.59 34.84 12.84
CA LEU A 142 8.71 34.72 11.68
C LEU A 142 7.37 34.08 12.07
N ASN A 143 7.39 33.07 12.95
CA ASN A 143 6.20 32.41 13.46
C ASN A 143 5.29 33.38 14.23
N LEU A 144 5.84 34.21 15.11
CA LEU A 144 5.07 35.21 15.86
C LEU A 144 4.44 36.26 14.95
N SER A 145 5.14 36.67 13.90
CA SER A 145 4.64 37.64 12.91
C SER A 145 3.47 37.06 12.10
N VAL A 146 3.58 35.80 11.69
CA VAL A 146 2.53 35.08 10.95
C VAL A 146 1.33 34.76 11.84
N GLU A 147 1.54 34.32 13.08
CA GLU A 147 0.48 34.09 14.07
C GLU A 147 -0.32 35.37 14.33
N LYS A 148 0.36 36.50 14.49
CA LYS A 148 -0.27 37.79 14.68
C LYS A 148 -1.10 38.20 13.46
N HIS A 149 -0.53 38.09 12.27
CA HIS A 149 -1.21 38.45 11.02
C HIS A 149 -2.44 37.56 10.74
N LEU A 150 -2.37 36.26 11.03
CA LEU A 150 -3.51 35.35 10.85
C LEU A 150 -4.61 35.63 11.87
N LYS A 151 -4.24 35.91 13.12
CA LYS A 151 -5.19 36.31 14.17
C LYS A 151 -5.91 37.62 13.83
N ASP A 152 -5.19 38.59 13.28
CA ASP A 152 -5.75 39.88 12.83
C ASP A 152 -6.76 39.71 11.67
N ASN A 153 -6.69 38.59 10.93
CA ASN A 153 -7.58 38.25 9.82
C ASN A 153 -8.60 37.13 10.17
N ASN A 154 -8.82 36.83 11.46
CA ASN A 154 -9.74 35.78 11.94
C ASN A 154 -9.41 34.35 11.47
N PHE A 155 -8.16 34.05 11.12
CA PHE A 155 -7.71 32.69 10.83
C PHE A 155 -7.06 32.06 12.06
N ASN A 156 -7.48 30.84 12.42
CA ASN A 156 -6.92 30.10 13.53
C ASN A 156 -5.77 29.18 13.06
N ILE A 157 -4.53 29.54 13.41
CA ILE A 157 -3.35 28.79 13.01
C ILE A 157 -3.34 27.37 13.62
N ASN A 158 -3.95 27.20 14.80
CA ASN A 158 -3.97 25.92 15.50
C ASN A 158 -4.80 24.87 14.77
N ASP A 159 -5.86 25.29 14.05
CA ASP A 159 -6.67 24.37 13.26
C ASP A 159 -5.90 23.87 12.03
N ILE A 160 -5.04 24.73 11.46
CA ILE A 160 -4.18 24.40 10.32
C ILE A 160 -3.00 23.52 10.77
N LEU A 161 -2.39 23.81 11.93
CA LEU A 161 -1.33 22.99 12.52
C LEU A 161 -1.84 21.60 12.96
N ALA A 162 -3.07 21.52 13.49
CA ALA A 162 -3.70 20.25 13.84
C ALA A 162 -3.92 19.35 12.62
N GLN A 163 -4.28 19.92 11.47
CA GLN A 163 -4.38 19.18 10.20
C GLN A 163 -3.02 18.65 9.72
N CYS A 164 -1.92 19.34 10.05
CA CYS A 164 -0.57 18.93 9.72
C CYS A 164 0.08 17.98 10.75
N SER A 165 -0.61 17.61 11.84
CA SER A 165 -0.07 16.78 12.93
C SER A 165 1.23 17.32 13.57
N LEU A 166 1.36 18.66 13.66
CA LEU A 166 2.59 19.39 14.08
C LEU A 166 2.46 20.12 15.41
#